data_AF-A0A7Y3FKA2-F1
#
_entry.id   AF-A0A7Y3FKA2-F1
#
_cell.length_a   1.000
_cell.length_b   1.000
_cell.length_c   1.000
_cell.angle_alpha   90.00
_cell.angle_beta   90.00
_cell.angle_gamma   90.00
#
_symmetry.space_group_name_H-M   'P 1'
#
loop_
_entity.id
_entity.type
_entity.pdbx_description
1 polymer ?
#
loop_
_entity_poly.entity_id
_entity_poly.type
_entity_poly.pdbx_seq_one_letter_code
_entity_poly.pdbx_strand_id
1 'polypeptide(L)'
;MLILALLFLVSAALYASVGLGGGSTYNALLVLADTDYRLLPSIALACNLIVVAGGVWQYRRSGALSLGFAFRFVALSIPMAWFGGRVPIQRDTFVLLLGLCLLAAGLAMWFQPTRTKAPRDRSALLTWLLGLPLGGAIGFVSGMVGIGGGIFLAPALHLTRLADPKRVAATASFFIMVNSIAGLVGQTMKQGTTAHLLELADYVWLGVAVFVGGQIGSRLSARVLSGHVVKRLTGLLVLYVAGRLLYISFV
;
A
#
# COMPACT_ATOMS: atom_id res chain seq x y z
N MET A 1 -6.17 21.44 6.92
CA MET A 1 -5.97 21.06 5.50
C MET A 1 -4.52 21.16 5.03
N LEU A 2 -3.83 22.30 5.17
CA LEU A 2 -2.42 22.43 4.75
C LEU A 2 -1.47 21.42 5.43
N ILE A 3 -1.58 21.26 6.75
CA ILE A 3 -0.77 20.29 7.51
C ILE A 3 -0.98 18.86 6.99
N LEU A 4 -2.23 18.48 6.74
CA LEU A 4 -2.57 17.16 6.21
C LEU A 4 -1.94 16.93 4.83
N ALA A 5 -2.01 17.92 3.94
CA ALA A 5 -1.37 17.86 2.62
C ALA A 5 0.16 17.71 2.73
N LEU A 6 0.81 18.43 3.65
CA LEU A 6 2.25 18.29 3.92
C LEU A 6 2.60 16.88 4.43
N LEU A 7 1.81 16.34 5.35
CA LEU A 7 2.01 14.97 5.85
C LEU A 7 1.81 13.92 4.75
N PHE A 8 0.83 14.13 3.86
CA PHE A 8 0.62 13.30 2.67
C PHE A 8 1.80 13.36 1.70
N LEU A 9 2.35 14.56 1.47
CA LEU A 9 3.53 14.75 0.63
C LEU A 9 4.75 14.01 1.18
N VAL A 10 5.05 14.19 2.47
CA VAL A 10 6.18 13.51 3.14
C VAL A 10 5.99 11.99 3.11
N SER A 11 4.78 11.52 3.41
CA SER A 11 4.44 10.10 3.36
C SER A 11 4.60 9.54 1.95
N ALA A 12 4.12 10.24 0.92
CA ALA A 12 4.28 9.85 -0.47
C ALA A 12 5.75 9.77 -0.88
N ALA A 13 6.57 10.72 -0.46
CA ALA A 13 8.01 10.71 -0.74
C ALA A 13 8.72 9.52 -0.09
N LEU A 14 8.44 9.23 1.18
CA LEU A 14 9.02 8.08 1.88
C LEU A 14 8.59 6.75 1.27
N TYR A 15 7.29 6.56 1.02
CA TYR A 15 6.77 5.30 0.46
C TYR A 15 7.21 5.07 -0.99
N ALA A 16 7.14 6.10 -1.84
CA ALA A 16 7.59 5.99 -3.22
C ALA A 16 9.08 5.67 -3.31
N SER A 17 9.88 6.16 -2.35
CA SER A 17 11.32 5.88 -2.34
C SER A 17 11.68 4.41 -2.04
N VAL A 18 10.76 3.63 -1.47
CA VAL A 18 10.89 2.17 -1.30
C VAL A 18 10.06 1.37 -2.31
N GLY A 19 9.44 2.02 -3.29
CA GLY A 19 8.57 1.36 -4.27
C GLY A 19 7.24 0.85 -3.71
N LEU A 20 6.74 1.50 -2.64
CA LEU A 20 5.44 1.22 -2.03
C LEU A 20 4.48 2.41 -2.20
N GLY A 21 3.19 2.18 -2.01
CA GLY A 21 2.15 3.20 -1.92
C GLY A 21 1.88 3.58 -0.47
N GLY A 22 1.57 4.85 -0.22
CA GLY A 22 1.37 5.41 1.13
C GLY A 22 0.01 5.12 1.78
N GLY A 23 -0.89 4.39 1.13
CA GLY A 23 -2.30 4.22 1.53
C GLY A 23 -2.54 3.89 3.00
N SER A 24 -1.70 3.03 3.58
CA SER A 24 -1.75 2.73 5.02
C SER A 24 -1.53 3.95 5.92
N THR A 25 -0.55 4.80 5.62
CA THR A 25 -0.31 6.05 6.36
C THR A 25 -1.36 7.11 6.00
N TYR A 26 -1.79 7.19 4.73
CA TYR A 26 -2.85 8.12 4.33
C TYR A 26 -4.15 7.89 5.10
N ASN A 27 -4.61 6.64 5.16
CA ASN A 27 -5.77 6.26 5.96
C ASN A 27 -5.59 6.66 7.42
N ALA A 28 -4.44 6.37 8.00
CA ALA A 28 -4.20 6.71 9.39
C ALA A 28 -4.24 8.21 9.63
N LEU A 29 -3.55 9.01 8.80
CA LEU A 29 -3.56 10.47 8.87
C LEU A 29 -4.97 11.04 8.74
N LEU A 30 -5.82 10.45 7.89
CA LEU A 30 -7.23 10.82 7.77
C LEU A 30 -8.04 10.45 9.02
N VAL A 31 -7.76 9.31 9.67
CA VAL A 31 -8.33 9.00 11.00
C VAL A 31 -7.88 10.05 12.02
N LEU A 32 -6.60 10.45 12.01
CA LEU A 32 -6.09 11.47 12.94
C LEU A 32 -6.74 12.83 12.71
N ALA A 33 -7.16 13.12 11.47
CA ALA A 33 -7.82 14.36 11.06
C ALA A 33 -9.35 14.31 11.23
N ASP A 34 -9.89 13.26 11.86
CA ASP A 34 -11.33 13.03 12.08
C ASP A 34 -12.16 13.08 10.80
N THR A 35 -11.59 12.60 9.69
CA THR A 35 -12.32 12.45 8.42
C THR A 35 -13.28 11.26 8.49
N ASP A 36 -14.42 11.34 7.79
CA ASP A 36 -15.39 10.24 7.72
C ASP A 36 -14.72 8.95 7.22
N TYR A 37 -14.76 7.92 8.07
CA TYR A 37 -14.17 6.59 7.83
C TYR A 37 -14.67 5.92 6.55
N ARG A 38 -15.83 6.33 6.02
CA ARG A 38 -16.36 5.86 4.74
C ARG A 38 -15.49 6.34 3.58
N LEU A 39 -14.99 7.57 3.63
CA LEU A 39 -14.18 8.16 2.56
C LEU A 39 -12.71 7.72 2.60
N LEU A 40 -12.22 7.33 3.78
CA LEU A 40 -10.83 6.96 4.01
C LEU A 40 -10.27 5.99 2.97
N PRO A 41 -10.84 4.78 2.79
CA PRO A 41 -10.32 3.82 1.82
C PRO A 41 -10.29 4.39 0.40
N SER A 42 -11.32 5.12 -0.01
CA SER A 42 -11.43 5.68 -1.36
C SER A 42 -10.34 6.73 -1.61
N ILE A 43 -10.12 7.65 -0.67
CA ILE A 43 -9.07 8.67 -0.76
C ILE A 43 -7.69 8.01 -0.80
N ALA A 44 -7.43 7.05 0.09
CA ALA A 44 -6.14 6.36 0.18
C ALA A 44 -5.83 5.52 -1.07
N LEU A 45 -6.82 4.81 -1.63
CA LEU A 45 -6.67 4.04 -2.86
C LEU A 45 -6.45 4.94 -4.08
N ALA A 46 -7.15 6.07 -4.18
CA ALA A 46 -6.93 7.07 -5.23
C ALA A 46 -5.52 7.67 -5.14
N CYS A 47 -5.09 8.05 -3.93
CA CYS A 47 -3.73 8.54 -3.69
C CYS A 47 -2.67 7.48 -4.02
N ASN A 48 -2.92 6.20 -3.69
CA ASN A 48 -2.03 5.11 -4.06
C ASN A 48 -1.84 5.02 -5.57
N LEU A 49 -2.92 5.08 -6.35
CA LEU A 49 -2.86 5.03 -7.82
C LEU A 49 -1.96 6.11 -8.38
N ILE A 50 -2.07 7.34 -7.85
CA ILE A 50 -1.24 8.48 -8.25
C ILE A 50 0.25 8.20 -7.98
N VAL A 51 0.60 7.68 -6.79
CA VAL A 51 2.01 7.38 -6.46
C VAL A 51 2.56 6.25 -7.30
N VAL A 52 1.87 5.10 -7.30
CA VAL A 52 2.46 3.87 -7.83
C VAL A 52 2.44 3.83 -9.36
N ALA A 53 1.61 4.64 -10.03
CA ALA A 53 1.62 4.74 -11.49
C ALA A 53 3.02 5.10 -12.03
N GLY A 54 3.69 6.07 -11.41
CA GLY A 54 5.05 6.46 -11.76
C GLY A 54 6.07 5.34 -11.54
N GLY A 55 5.98 4.65 -10.40
CA GLY A 55 6.85 3.51 -10.07
C GLY A 55 6.65 2.32 -11.01
N VAL A 56 5.40 1.93 -11.28
CA VAL A 56 5.07 0.85 -12.22
C VAL A 56 5.60 1.17 -13.62
N TRP A 57 5.40 2.40 -14.09
CA TRP A 57 5.93 2.83 -15.39
C TRP A 57 7.46 2.73 -15.45
N GLN A 58 8.14 3.22 -14.42
CA GLN A 58 9.60 3.17 -14.32
C GLN A 58 10.13 1.73 -14.26
N TYR A 59 9.54 0.86 -13.44
CA TYR A 59 9.97 -0.54 -13.31
C TYR A 59 9.67 -1.37 -14.55
N ARG A 60 8.60 -1.05 -15.28
CA ARG A 60 8.31 -1.65 -16.58
C ARG A 60 9.35 -1.23 -17.61
N ARG A 61 9.71 0.05 -17.65
CA ARG A 61 10.74 0.58 -18.56
C ARG A 61 12.13 0.02 -18.25
N SER A 62 12.46 -0.22 -16.98
CA SER A 62 13.76 -0.76 -16.57
C SER A 62 13.83 -2.30 -16.64
N GLY A 63 12.80 -2.99 -17.13
CA GLY A 63 12.72 -4.45 -17.18
C GLY A 63 12.65 -5.15 -15.81
N ALA A 64 12.42 -4.40 -14.72
CA ALA A 64 12.37 -4.97 -13.36
C ALA A 64 11.01 -5.59 -13.02
N LEU A 65 9.95 -5.12 -13.69
CA LEU A 65 8.61 -5.67 -13.53
C LEU A 65 8.41 -6.87 -14.47
N SER A 66 8.41 -8.07 -13.89
CA SER A 66 8.02 -9.29 -14.61
C SER A 66 6.55 -9.62 -14.39
N LEU A 67 5.70 -9.35 -15.39
CA LEU A 67 4.25 -9.55 -15.28
C LEU A 67 3.88 -11.01 -14.97
N GLY A 68 4.56 -11.99 -15.57
CA GLY A 68 4.29 -13.41 -15.29
C GLY A 68 4.59 -13.85 -13.85
N PHE A 69 5.49 -13.17 -13.14
CA PHE A 69 5.71 -13.41 -11.71
C PHE A 69 4.65 -12.69 -10.87
N ALA A 70 4.36 -11.42 -11.19
CA ALA A 70 3.38 -10.63 -10.48
C ALA A 70 1.97 -11.24 -10.57
N PHE A 71 1.62 -11.80 -11.73
CA PHE A 71 0.32 -12.44 -11.97
C PHE A 71 0.01 -13.58 -10.99
N ARG A 72 1.05 -14.29 -10.50
CA ARG A 72 0.91 -15.38 -9.51
C ARG A 72 0.35 -14.90 -8.17
N PHE A 73 0.48 -13.62 -7.87
CA PHE A 73 -0.05 -12.98 -6.66
C PHE A 73 -1.30 -12.15 -6.97
N VAL A 74 -1.35 -11.52 -8.14
CA VAL A 74 -2.41 -10.60 -8.53
C VAL A 74 -3.70 -11.30 -8.96
N ALA A 75 -3.61 -12.50 -9.55
CA ALA A 75 -4.77 -13.18 -10.14
C ALA A 75 -5.94 -13.35 -9.17
N LEU A 76 -5.67 -13.81 -7.93
CA LEU A 76 -6.69 -13.92 -6.89
C LEU A 76 -6.86 -12.63 -6.09
N SER A 77 -5.85 -11.75 -6.04
CA SER A 77 -5.94 -10.52 -5.25
C SER A 77 -6.95 -9.53 -5.81
N ILE A 78 -7.06 -9.39 -7.13
CA ILE A 78 -8.00 -8.45 -7.77
C ILE A 78 -9.45 -8.73 -7.37
N PRO A 79 -10.01 -9.94 -7.59
CA PRO A 79 -11.40 -10.21 -7.22
C PRO A 79 -11.60 -10.12 -5.70
N MET A 80 -10.60 -10.52 -4.90
CA MET A 80 -10.67 -10.41 -3.46
C MET A 80 -10.60 -8.96 -2.96
N ALA A 81 -9.80 -8.08 -3.58
CA ALA A 81 -9.73 -6.67 -3.24
C ALA A 81 -11.03 -5.94 -3.60
N TRP A 82 -11.62 -6.26 -4.75
CA TRP A 82 -12.95 -5.79 -5.10
C TRP A 82 -14.00 -6.25 -4.10
N PHE A 83 -14.00 -7.54 -3.74
CA PHE A 83 -14.94 -8.08 -2.76
C PHE A 83 -14.76 -7.42 -1.39
N GLY A 84 -13.52 -7.29 -0.91
CA GLY A 84 -13.17 -6.60 0.32
C GLY A 84 -13.63 -5.13 0.34
N GLY A 85 -13.46 -4.40 -0.77
CA GLY A 85 -13.92 -3.02 -0.89
C GLY A 85 -15.45 -2.86 -0.77
N ARG A 86 -16.23 -3.92 -1.04
CA ARG A 86 -17.69 -3.92 -0.90
C ARG A 86 -18.17 -4.26 0.50
N VAL A 87 -17.31 -4.82 1.36
CA VAL A 87 -17.71 -5.21 2.71
C VAL A 87 -17.99 -3.96 3.54
N PRO A 88 -19.20 -3.82 4.13
CA PRO A 88 -19.48 -2.78 5.11
C PRO A 88 -18.73 -3.08 6.41
N ILE A 89 -18.00 -2.09 6.91
CA ILE A 89 -17.19 -2.21 8.12
C ILE A 89 -17.57 -1.01 9.00
N GLN A 90 -17.78 -1.25 10.29
CA GLN A 90 -18.03 -0.20 11.26
C GLN A 90 -16.75 0.57 11.58
N ARG A 91 -16.87 1.80 12.09
CA ARG A 91 -15.73 2.68 12.38
C ARG A 91 -14.68 2.00 13.26
N ASP A 92 -15.08 1.40 14.37
CA ASP A 92 -14.14 0.83 15.36
C ASP A 92 -13.40 -0.38 14.79
N THR A 93 -14.13 -1.27 14.10
CA THR A 93 -13.55 -2.41 13.40
C THR A 93 -12.57 -1.96 12.31
N PHE A 94 -12.88 -0.88 11.58
CA PHE A 94 -11.99 -0.33 10.57
C PHE A 94 -10.68 0.19 11.18
N VAL A 95 -10.77 1.01 12.24
CA VAL A 95 -9.59 1.60 12.89
C VAL A 95 -8.74 0.51 13.55
N LEU A 96 -9.35 -0.47 14.21
CA LEU A 96 -8.66 -1.62 14.80
C LEU A 96 -7.95 -2.44 13.71
N LEU A 97 -8.65 -2.76 12.61
CA LEU A 97 -8.08 -3.57 11.54
C LEU A 97 -6.92 -2.82 10.85
N LEU A 98 -7.07 -1.51 10.60
CA LEU A 98 -6.00 -0.65 10.09
C LEU A 98 -4.80 -0.59 11.04
N GLY A 99 -5.04 -0.44 12.35
CA GLY A 99 -4.01 -0.41 13.38
C GLY A 99 -3.22 -1.72 13.45
N LEU A 100 -3.91 -2.86 13.47
CA LEU A 100 -3.29 -4.19 13.45
C LEU A 100 -2.51 -4.44 12.14
N CYS A 101 -3.07 -4.00 11.01
CA CYS A 101 -2.42 -4.05 9.70
C CYS A 101 -1.10 -3.26 9.70
N LEU A 102 -1.12 -2.03 10.19
CA LEU A 102 0.07 -1.18 10.30
C LEU A 102 1.08 -1.73 11.30
N LEU A 103 0.62 -2.28 12.44
CA LEU A 103 1.52 -2.89 13.42
C LEU A 103 2.25 -4.09 12.81
N ALA A 104 1.52 -5.02 12.19
CA ALA A 104 2.10 -6.18 11.52
C ALA A 104 3.07 -5.77 10.41
N ALA A 105 2.69 -4.79 9.59
CA ALA A 105 3.54 -4.25 8.53
C ALA A 105 4.82 -3.59 9.07
N GLY A 106 4.69 -2.74 10.10
CA GLY A 106 5.81 -2.03 10.73
C GLY A 106 6.81 -2.98 11.36
N LEU A 107 6.33 -3.99 12.09
CA LEU A 107 7.17 -5.05 12.66
C LEU A 107 7.84 -5.86 11.54
N ALA A 108 7.08 -6.24 10.52
CA ALA A 108 7.62 -6.98 9.38
C ALA A 108 8.70 -6.18 8.63
N MET A 109 8.57 -4.86 8.51
CA MET A 109 9.60 -3.99 7.91
C MET A 109 10.82 -3.82 8.81
N TRP A 110 10.62 -3.73 10.14
CA TRP A 110 11.67 -3.56 11.12
C TRP A 110 12.59 -4.77 11.24
N PHE A 111 12.01 -5.98 11.29
CA PHE A 111 12.76 -7.24 11.45
C PHE A 111 13.31 -7.82 10.14
N GLN A 112 13.11 -7.16 9.00
CA GLN A 112 13.62 -7.67 7.73
C GLN A 112 15.15 -7.62 7.67
N PRO A 113 15.83 -8.76 7.40
CA PRO A 113 17.27 -8.82 7.32
C PRO A 113 17.84 -7.82 6.31
N THR A 114 18.89 -7.12 6.73
CA THR A 114 19.63 -6.09 5.99
C THR A 114 20.34 -6.65 4.76
N ARG A 115 20.76 -7.92 4.83
CA ARG A 115 21.36 -8.68 3.72
C ARG A 115 20.31 -9.60 3.10
N THR A 116 19.86 -9.26 1.90
CA THR A 116 19.13 -10.21 1.04
C THR A 116 20.08 -11.31 0.60
N LYS A 117 19.77 -12.56 0.97
CA LYS A 117 20.39 -13.74 0.36
C LYS A 117 19.91 -13.88 -1.08
N ALA A 118 20.70 -14.55 -1.93
CA ALA A 118 20.34 -14.79 -3.33
C ALA A 118 18.91 -15.40 -3.44
N PRO A 119 18.16 -15.07 -4.51
CA PRO A 119 16.86 -15.65 -4.75
C PRO A 119 16.94 -17.17 -4.69
N ARG A 120 16.00 -17.81 -4.00
CA ARG A 120 15.94 -19.27 -3.96
C ARG A 120 15.23 -19.73 -5.22
N ASP A 121 15.91 -20.53 -6.03
CA ASP A 121 15.25 -21.15 -7.17
C ASP A 121 14.15 -22.07 -6.66
N ARG A 122 12.90 -21.73 -6.97
CA ARG A 122 11.71 -22.47 -6.59
C ARG A 122 10.92 -22.77 -7.84
N SER A 123 10.33 -23.96 -7.91
CA SER A 123 9.49 -24.33 -9.04
C SER A 123 8.35 -23.31 -9.23
N ALA A 124 7.99 -23.07 -10.49
CA ALA A 124 6.87 -22.19 -10.83
C ALA A 124 5.57 -22.61 -10.12
N LEU A 125 5.34 -23.93 -10.00
CA LEU A 125 4.19 -24.51 -9.33
C LEU A 125 4.15 -24.16 -7.83
N LEU A 126 5.28 -24.25 -7.12
CA LEU A 126 5.33 -23.86 -5.71
C LEU A 126 5.07 -22.36 -5.52
N THR A 127 5.50 -21.53 -6.47
CA THR A 127 5.21 -20.09 -6.44
C THR A 127 3.73 -19.80 -6.65
N TRP A 128 3.04 -20.58 -7.49
CA TRP A 128 1.58 -20.48 -7.68
C TRP A 128 0.81 -20.90 -6.43
N LEU A 129 1.16 -22.05 -5.85
CA LEU A 129 0.52 -22.59 -4.66
C LEU A 129 0.62 -21.64 -3.45
N LEU A 130 1.74 -20.92 -3.33
CA LEU A 130 1.92 -19.93 -2.28
C LEU A 130 1.35 -18.56 -2.66
N GLY A 131 1.50 -18.16 -3.92
CA GLY A 131 1.20 -16.81 -4.39
C GLY A 131 -0.28 -16.50 -4.47
N LEU A 132 -1.10 -17.44 -4.95
CA LEU A 132 -2.55 -17.28 -5.07
C LEU A 132 -3.21 -17.02 -3.72
N PRO A 133 -3.11 -17.91 -2.71
CA PRO A 133 -3.79 -17.70 -1.43
C PRO A 133 -3.25 -16.48 -0.68
N LEU A 134 -1.94 -16.25 -0.73
CA LEU A 134 -1.31 -15.08 -0.12
C LEU A 134 -1.83 -13.79 -0.77
N GLY A 135 -1.84 -13.74 -2.09
CA GLY A 135 -2.36 -12.61 -2.87
C GLY A 135 -3.84 -12.36 -2.61
N GLY A 136 -4.65 -13.42 -2.56
CA GLY A 136 -6.08 -13.35 -2.25
C GLY A 136 -6.34 -12.79 -0.84
N ALA A 137 -5.68 -13.33 0.18
CA ALA A 137 -5.84 -12.86 1.56
C ALA A 137 -5.41 -11.39 1.72
N ILE A 138 -4.24 -11.03 1.18
CA ILE A 138 -3.76 -9.64 1.21
C ILE A 138 -4.69 -8.73 0.40
N GLY A 139 -5.15 -9.17 -0.77
CA GLY A 139 -6.09 -8.44 -1.61
C GLY A 139 -7.38 -8.11 -0.86
N PHE A 140 -8.00 -9.12 -0.24
CA PHE A 140 -9.22 -8.96 0.55
C PHE A 140 -9.06 -7.91 1.66
N VAL A 141 -8.05 -8.08 2.53
CA VAL A 141 -7.78 -7.15 3.64
C VAL A 141 -7.44 -5.76 3.14
N SER A 142 -6.64 -5.65 2.09
CA SER A 142 -6.22 -4.35 1.55
C SER A 142 -7.32 -3.61 0.80
N GLY A 143 -8.29 -4.30 0.20
CA GLY A 143 -9.50 -3.71 -0.38
C GLY A 143 -10.49 -3.22 0.68
N MET A 144 -10.66 -3.99 1.76
CA MET A 144 -11.46 -3.60 2.93
C MET A 144 -10.96 -2.30 3.57
N VAL A 145 -9.64 -2.22 3.81
CA VAL A 145 -9.04 -1.09 4.52
C VAL A 145 -8.64 0.06 3.59
N GLY A 146 -8.41 -0.21 2.30
CA GLY A 146 -7.89 0.77 1.34
C GLY A 146 -6.38 0.99 1.39
N ILE A 147 -5.61 -0.05 1.74
CA ILE A 147 -4.13 0.03 1.83
C ILE A 147 -3.44 -0.25 0.48
N GLY A 148 -4.08 -1.02 -0.41
CA GLY A 148 -3.47 -1.53 -1.66
C GLY A 148 -2.51 -2.73 -1.48
N GLY A 149 -2.16 -3.09 -0.25
CA GLY A 149 -1.60 -4.41 0.11
C GLY A 149 -0.11 -4.63 -0.15
N GLY A 150 0.59 -3.71 -0.81
CA GLY A 150 2.04 -3.84 -1.05
C GLY A 150 2.89 -3.86 0.22
N ILE A 151 2.42 -3.23 1.30
CA ILE A 151 3.09 -3.24 2.60
C ILE A 151 3.12 -4.63 3.24
N PHE A 152 2.23 -5.54 2.84
CA PHE A 152 2.24 -6.95 3.25
C PHE A 152 2.99 -7.82 2.25
N LEU A 153 2.77 -7.59 0.95
CA LEU A 153 3.38 -8.40 -0.10
C LEU A 153 4.91 -8.27 -0.13
N ALA A 154 5.44 -7.05 0.05
CA ALA A 154 6.88 -6.84 0.01
C ALA A 154 7.65 -7.61 1.11
N PRO A 155 7.25 -7.54 2.41
CA PRO A 155 7.80 -8.42 3.44
C PRO A 155 7.66 -9.91 3.12
N ALA A 156 6.48 -10.35 2.64
CA ALA A 156 6.24 -11.75 2.35
C ALA A 156 7.18 -12.29 1.24
N LEU A 157 7.41 -11.50 0.18
CA LEU A 157 8.34 -11.85 -0.89
C LEU A 157 9.80 -11.86 -0.40
N HIS A 158 10.17 -10.94 0.50
CA HIS A 158 11.51 -10.90 1.11
C HIS A 158 11.77 -12.11 1.99
N LEU A 159 10.78 -12.50 2.82
CA LEU A 159 10.87 -13.67 3.70
C LEU A 159 10.93 -14.99 2.91
N THR A 160 10.13 -15.10 1.85
CA THR A 160 10.09 -16.30 1.00
C THR A 160 11.29 -16.40 0.05
N ARG A 161 12.04 -15.30 -0.15
CA ARG A 161 13.20 -15.17 -1.06
C ARG A 161 12.89 -15.55 -2.50
N LEU A 162 11.69 -15.20 -2.96
CA LEU A 162 11.21 -15.52 -4.31
C LEU A 162 11.76 -14.57 -5.37
N ALA A 163 12.26 -13.40 -4.97
CA ALA A 163 12.75 -12.38 -5.88
C ALA A 163 13.79 -11.49 -5.20
N ASP A 164 14.63 -10.85 -6.01
CA ASP A 164 15.55 -9.79 -5.60
C ASP A 164 14.78 -8.52 -5.18
N PRO A 165 15.38 -7.63 -4.36
CA PRO A 165 14.70 -6.45 -3.82
C PRO A 165 14.05 -5.55 -4.88
N LYS A 166 14.69 -5.40 -6.05
CA LYS A 166 14.19 -4.56 -7.14
C LYS A 166 12.92 -5.15 -7.75
N ARG A 167 12.91 -6.47 -7.99
CA ARG A 167 11.74 -7.20 -8.47
C ARG A 167 10.62 -7.29 -7.43
N VAL A 168 10.96 -7.36 -6.13
CA VAL A 168 9.97 -7.25 -5.02
C VAL A 168 9.28 -5.89 -5.04
N ALA A 169 10.05 -4.79 -5.10
CA ALA A 169 9.49 -3.44 -5.17
C ALA A 169 8.61 -3.23 -6.41
N ALA A 170 9.07 -3.71 -7.57
CA ALA A 170 8.30 -3.66 -8.81
C ALA A 170 6.97 -4.45 -8.71
N THR A 171 7.03 -5.67 -8.17
CA THR A 171 5.84 -6.51 -7.99
C THR A 171 4.87 -5.90 -6.97
N ALA A 172 5.39 -5.34 -5.87
CA ALA A 172 4.57 -4.66 -4.86
C ALA A 172 3.89 -3.40 -5.42
N SER A 173 4.61 -2.57 -6.19
CA SER A 173 4.04 -1.39 -6.87
C SER A 173 2.90 -1.79 -7.82
N PHE A 174 3.11 -2.82 -8.64
CA PHE A 174 2.07 -3.31 -9.56
C PHE A 174 0.87 -3.90 -8.81
N PHE A 175 1.13 -4.68 -7.75
CA PHE A 175 0.11 -5.24 -6.87
C PHE A 175 -0.73 -4.15 -6.18
N ILE A 176 -0.09 -3.07 -5.72
CA ILE A 176 -0.79 -1.90 -5.17
C ILE A 176 -1.69 -1.28 -6.22
N MET A 177 -1.18 -1.08 -7.43
CA MET A 177 -1.94 -0.45 -8.50
C MET A 177 -3.23 -1.23 -8.80
N VAL A 178 -3.13 -2.51 -9.11
CA VAL A 178 -4.27 -3.34 -9.49
C VAL A 178 -5.27 -3.54 -8.35
N ASN A 179 -4.80 -3.74 -7.12
CA ASN A 179 -5.70 -3.84 -5.97
C ASN A 179 -6.34 -2.50 -5.59
N SER A 180 -5.66 -1.37 -5.85
CA SER A 180 -6.26 -0.06 -5.62
C SER A 180 -7.36 0.24 -6.62
N ILE A 181 -7.19 -0.14 -7.89
CA ILE A 181 -8.28 -0.07 -8.88
C ILE A 181 -9.46 -0.94 -8.42
N ALA A 182 -9.20 -2.22 -8.14
CA ALA A 182 -10.24 -3.17 -7.76
C ALA A 182 -10.97 -2.77 -6.47
N GLY A 183 -10.23 -2.38 -5.45
CA GLY A 183 -10.76 -1.90 -4.18
C GLY A 183 -11.55 -0.61 -4.33
N LEU A 184 -11.08 0.35 -5.13
CA LEU A 184 -11.80 1.61 -5.37
C LEU A 184 -13.14 1.35 -6.07
N VAL A 185 -13.16 0.45 -7.06
CA VAL A 185 -14.41 -0.01 -7.69
C VAL A 185 -15.34 -0.66 -6.66
N GLY A 186 -14.80 -1.47 -5.74
CA GLY A 186 -15.59 -2.06 -4.66
C GLY A 186 -16.20 -1.01 -3.73
N GLN A 187 -15.42 0.01 -3.34
CA GLN A 187 -15.86 1.08 -2.44
C GLN A 187 -16.90 2.00 -3.09
N THR A 188 -16.75 2.35 -4.37
CA THR A 188 -17.74 3.17 -5.09
C THR A 188 -19.06 2.43 -5.27
N MET A 189 -19.03 1.11 -5.53
CA MET A 189 -20.23 0.27 -5.58
C MET A 189 -20.94 0.15 -4.23
N LYS A 190 -20.23 0.31 -3.12
CA LYS A 190 -20.78 0.26 -1.76
C LYS A 190 -21.46 1.58 -1.35
N GLN A 191 -20.92 2.74 -1.75
CA GLN A 191 -21.37 4.05 -1.25
C GLN A 191 -22.29 4.81 -2.22
N GLY A 192 -22.45 4.31 -3.45
CA GLY A 192 -23.21 4.99 -4.50
C GLY A 192 -22.35 6.01 -5.24
N THR A 193 -22.56 6.13 -6.56
CA THR A 193 -21.58 6.77 -7.45
C THR A 193 -21.55 8.30 -7.33
N THR A 194 -22.69 8.97 -7.24
CA THR A 194 -22.76 10.44 -7.41
C THR A 194 -22.36 11.22 -6.15
N ALA A 195 -22.96 10.93 -5.00
CA ALA A 195 -22.68 11.64 -3.75
C ALA A 195 -21.23 11.44 -3.28
N HIS A 196 -20.73 10.20 -3.36
CA HIS A 196 -19.37 9.85 -2.98
C HIS A 196 -18.29 10.57 -3.81
N LEU A 197 -18.54 10.80 -5.11
CA LEU A 197 -17.58 11.52 -5.97
C LEU A 197 -17.50 13.01 -5.63
N LEU A 198 -18.62 13.62 -5.22
CA LEU A 198 -18.64 15.01 -4.73
C LEU A 198 -17.83 15.14 -3.44
N GLU A 199 -18.03 14.24 -2.47
CA GLU A 199 -17.27 14.24 -1.22
C GLU A 199 -15.76 14.00 -1.43
N LEU A 200 -15.39 13.19 -2.43
CA LEU A 200 -13.99 12.97 -2.81
C LEU A 200 -13.33 14.22 -3.42
N ALA A 201 -14.11 15.12 -4.04
CA ALA A 201 -13.58 16.30 -4.71
C ALA A 201 -12.90 17.27 -3.73
N ASP A 202 -13.39 17.34 -2.48
CA ASP A 202 -12.80 18.16 -1.42
C ASP A 202 -11.36 17.74 -1.08
N TYR A 203 -10.99 16.50 -1.38
CA TYR A 203 -9.67 15.91 -1.11
C TYR A 203 -8.73 15.91 -2.31
N VAL A 204 -9.11 16.51 -3.45
CA VAL A 204 -8.28 16.48 -4.68
C VAL A 204 -6.89 17.07 -4.47
N TRP A 205 -6.76 18.04 -3.56
CA TRP A 205 -5.50 18.67 -3.18
C TRP A 205 -4.51 17.69 -2.54
N LEU A 206 -5.01 16.66 -1.84
CA LEU A 206 -4.18 15.58 -1.31
C LEU A 206 -3.56 14.78 -2.47
N GLY A 207 -4.31 14.57 -3.55
CA GLY A 207 -3.80 13.94 -4.78
C GLY A 207 -2.62 14.71 -5.38
N VAL A 208 -2.68 16.04 -5.41
CA VAL A 208 -1.57 16.90 -5.88
C VAL A 208 -0.35 16.76 -4.97
N ALA A 209 -0.54 16.83 -3.65
CA ALA A 209 0.53 16.69 -2.67
C ALA A 209 1.23 15.32 -2.80
N VAL A 210 0.43 14.26 -2.96
CA VAL A 210 0.91 12.89 -3.14
C VAL A 210 1.61 12.68 -4.47
N PHE A 211 1.13 13.32 -5.54
CA PHE A 211 1.82 13.31 -6.83
C PHE A 211 3.22 13.90 -6.71
N VAL A 212 3.34 15.11 -6.16
CA VAL A 212 4.63 15.79 -5.97
C VAL A 212 5.55 14.97 -5.06
N GLY A 213 5.04 14.50 -3.92
CA GLY A 213 5.79 13.66 -3.00
C GLY A 213 6.26 12.35 -3.66
N GLY A 214 5.40 11.69 -4.43
CA GLY A 214 5.74 10.46 -5.16
C GLY A 214 6.84 10.66 -6.22
N GLN A 215 6.80 11.78 -6.94
CA GLN A 215 7.86 12.14 -7.90
C GLN A 215 9.20 12.41 -7.19
N ILE A 216 9.17 13.08 -6.04
CA ILE A 216 10.36 13.32 -5.22
C ILE A 216 10.92 11.97 -4.72
N GLY A 217 10.07 11.14 -4.10
CA GLY A 217 10.47 9.86 -3.52
C GLY A 217 11.05 8.88 -4.53
N SER A 218 10.40 8.71 -5.69
CA SER A 218 10.89 7.82 -6.75
C SER A 218 12.26 8.24 -7.29
N ARG A 219 12.55 9.54 -7.36
CA ARG A 219 13.87 10.07 -7.76
C ARG A 219 14.93 9.92 -6.67
N LEU A 220 14.58 10.11 -5.40
CA LEU A 220 15.50 9.91 -4.27
C LEU A 220 15.96 8.45 -4.16
N SER A 221 15.05 7.50 -4.41
CA SER A 221 15.35 6.06 -4.45
C SER A 221 16.48 5.71 -5.43
N ALA A 222 16.50 6.40 -6.57
CA ALA A 222 17.42 6.11 -7.67
C ALA A 222 18.82 6.71 -7.49
N ARG A 223 19.03 7.66 -6.57
CA ARG A 223 20.24 8.49 -6.56
C ARG A 223 20.89 8.76 -5.20
N VAL A 224 20.17 8.77 -4.07
CA VAL A 224 20.69 9.48 -2.86
C VAL A 224 20.66 8.69 -1.56
N LEU A 225 19.67 7.81 -1.32
CA LEU A 225 19.50 7.18 0.00
C LEU A 225 19.86 5.70 0.01
N SER A 226 20.59 5.29 1.05
CA SER A 226 20.72 3.88 1.44
C SER A 226 19.32 3.29 1.64
N GLY A 227 18.96 2.27 0.87
CA GLY A 227 17.65 1.60 0.97
C GLY A 227 17.33 1.08 2.37
N HIS A 228 18.35 0.86 3.21
CA HIS A 228 18.18 0.48 4.61
C HIS A 228 17.68 1.62 5.49
N VAL A 229 18.19 2.84 5.30
CA VAL A 229 17.77 4.02 6.08
C VAL A 229 16.32 4.33 5.78
N VAL A 230 15.96 4.38 4.49
CA VAL A 230 14.59 4.67 4.06
C VAL A 230 13.61 3.64 4.61
N LYS A 231 13.93 2.35 4.51
CA LYS A 231 13.08 1.29 5.03
C LYS A 231 12.87 1.38 6.54
N ARG A 232 13.92 1.73 7.30
CA ARG A 232 13.82 1.95 8.75
C ARG A 232 12.97 3.16 9.09
N LEU A 233 13.15 4.28 8.38
CA LEU A 233 12.33 5.48 8.56
C LEU A 233 10.85 5.20 8.27
N THR A 234 10.56 4.55 7.15
CA THR A 234 9.18 4.15 6.80
C THR A 234 8.61 3.17 7.82
N GLY A 235 9.39 2.18 8.27
CA GLY A 235 8.97 1.23 9.31
C GLY A 235 8.68 1.90 10.66
N LEU A 236 9.52 2.85 11.08
CA LEU A 236 9.33 3.60 12.32
C LEU A 236 8.09 4.49 12.25
N LEU A 237 7.89 5.19 11.13
CA LEU A 237 6.68 5.98 10.88
C LEU A 237 5.42 5.09 10.93
N VAL A 238 5.44 3.93 10.27
CA VAL A 238 4.34 2.96 10.30
C VAL A 238 4.05 2.46 11.71
N LEU A 239 5.08 2.12 12.49
CA LEU A 239 4.92 1.66 13.87
C LEU A 239 4.36 2.73 14.79
N TYR A 240 4.87 3.97 14.69
CA TYR A 240 4.35 5.11 15.44
C TYR A 240 2.86 5.32 15.17
N VAL A 241 2.49 5.35 13.88
CA VAL A 241 1.11 5.53 13.44
C VAL A 241 0.22 4.36 13.89
N ALA A 242 0.72 3.12 13.83
CA ALA A 242 0.02 1.95 14.34
C ALA A 242 -0.28 2.08 15.84
N GLY A 243 0.71 2.46 16.65
CA GLY A 243 0.55 2.65 18.09
C GLY A 243 -0.48 3.72 18.42
N ARG A 244 -0.46 4.86 17.70
CA ARG A 244 -1.48 5.91 17.83
C ARG A 244 -2.87 5.37 17.50
N LEU A 245 -3.04 4.68 16.38
CA LEU A 245 -4.35 4.16 15.99
C LEU A 245 -4.89 3.09 16.95
N LEU A 246 -4.03 2.26 17.52
CA LEU A 246 -4.46 1.27 18.50
C LEU A 246 -4.86 1.94 19.82
N TYR A 247 -4.10 2.94 20.29
CA TYR A 247 -4.51 3.77 21.42
C TYR A 247 -5.87 4.45 21.16
N ILE A 248 -6.03 4.98 19.94
CA ILE A 248 -7.29 5.24 19.21
C ILE A 248 -8.49 4.41 19.67
N SER A 249 -8.37 3.13 19.39
CA SER A 249 -9.45 2.16 19.40
C SER A 249 -9.78 1.59 20.77
N PHE A 250 -8.89 1.75 21.76
CA PHE A 250 -9.04 1.17 23.10
C PHE A 250 -9.41 2.20 24.18
N VAL A 251 -9.43 3.49 23.85
CA VAL A 251 -9.79 4.61 24.74
C VAL A 251 -11.05 5.28 24.23
#